data_AF-A0A1H6SCB7-F1
#
_entry.id   AF-A0A1H6SCB7-F1
#
_cell.length_a   1.000
_cell.length_b   1.000
_cell.length_c   1.000
_cell.angle_alpha   90.00
_cell.angle_beta   90.00
_cell.angle_gamma   90.00
#
_symmetry.space_group_name_H-M   'P 1'
#
loop_
_entity.id
_entity.type
_entity.pdbx_description
1 polymer ?
#
loop_
_entity_poly.entity_id
_entity_poly.type
_entity_poly.pdbx_seq_one_letter_code
_entity_poly.pdbx_strand_id
1 'polypeptide(L)'
;MKQILKIVGIIILIYLAIYSFNKLLTKSLDSKIKEDSKEIFEKENSISDVESTIKTMNEKTPIDTGGGMQLNKVEFLKNKKEVIYNYQTLDKSIDDLTEEEISSYKTEWKGNVLKTINNNPNNVSFVKAKVSFVYKLGDKNGVSILDFKIEHSEYK
;
A
#
# COMPACT_ATOMS: atom_id res chain seq x y z
N MET A 1 49.27 45.37 22.24
CA MET A 1 48.01 44.91 22.90
C MET A 1 46.77 44.92 22.01
N LYS A 2 46.43 46.01 21.30
CA LYS A 2 45.18 46.10 20.51
C LYS A 2 45.03 45.07 19.36
N GLN A 3 46.11 44.65 18.71
CA GLN A 3 46.05 43.64 17.64
C GLN A 3 45.82 42.21 18.17
N ILE A 4 46.40 41.86 19.32
CA ILE A 4 46.25 40.54 19.94
C ILE A 4 44.79 40.34 20.39
N LEU A 5 44.14 41.37 20.96
CA LEU A 5 42.72 41.30 21.31
C LEU A 5 41.80 41.06 20.09
N LYS A 6 42.13 41.63 18.92
CA LYS A 6 41.36 41.43 17.69
C LYS A 6 41.45 39.98 17.19
N ILE A 7 42.65 39.39 17.24
CA ILE A 7 42.89 38.01 16.82
C ILE A 7 42.14 37.03 17.73
N VAL A 8 42.20 37.23 19.04
CA VAL A 8 41.45 36.41 20.02
C VAL A 8 39.94 36.52 19.81
N GLY A 9 39.43 37.72 19.53
CA GLY A 9 38.01 37.92 19.23
C GLY A 9 37.53 37.19 17.97
N ILE A 10 38.35 37.15 16.91
CA ILE A 10 38.04 36.42 15.67
C ILE A 10 37.97 34.91 15.92
N ILE A 11 38.91 34.36 16.68
CA ILE A 11 38.94 32.92 17.01
C ILE A 11 37.68 32.51 17.80
N ILE A 12 37.26 33.33 18.76
CA ILE A 12 36.04 33.08 19.55
C ILE A 12 34.79 33.09 18.65
N LEU A 13 34.70 34.05 17.71
CA LEU A 13 33.59 34.13 16.76
C LEU A 13 33.51 32.90 15.85
N ILE A 14 34.66 32.41 15.36
CA ILE A 14 34.72 31.18 14.56
C ILE A 14 34.24 29.98 15.38
N TYR A 15 34.67 29.87 16.64
CA TYR A 15 34.27 28.77 17.51
C TYR A 15 32.75 28.79 17.80
N LEU A 16 32.17 29.98 18.03
CA LEU A 16 30.73 30.16 18.21
C LEU A 16 29.94 29.84 16.93
N ALA A 17 30.48 30.18 15.76
CA ALA A 17 29.88 29.85 14.47
C ALA A 17 29.86 28.32 14.25
N ILE A 18 30.97 27.62 14.51
CA ILE A 18 31.05 26.17 14.39
C ILE A 18 30.10 25.48 15.39
N TYR A 19 30.08 25.93 16.65
CA TYR A 19 29.21 25.35 17.69
C TYR A 19 27.72 25.53 17.38
N SER A 20 27.32 26.74 16.92
CA SER A 20 25.92 27.01 16.55
C SER A 20 25.50 26.21 15.32
N PHE A 21 26.38 26.05 14.34
CA PHE A 21 26.11 25.24 13.16
C PHE A 21 25.99 23.75 13.49
N ASN A 22 26.89 23.20 14.33
CA ASN A 22 26.79 21.83 14.82
C ASN A 22 25.50 21.57 15.60
N LYS A 23 25.11 22.49 16.49
CA LYS A 23 23.87 22.38 17.26
C LYS A 23 22.61 22.44 16.39
N LEU A 24 22.63 23.27 15.34
CA LEU A 24 21.53 23.36 14.37
C LEU A 24 21.43 22.08 13.53
N LEU A 25 22.57 21.57 13.05
CA LEU A 25 22.66 20.31 12.31
C LEU A 25 22.13 19.14 13.15
N THR A 26 22.58 18.97 14.39
CA THR A 26 22.10 17.89 15.26
C THR A 26 20.60 17.98 15.51
N LYS A 27 20.07 19.19 15.74
CA LYS A 27 18.63 19.37 15.94
C LYS A 27 17.82 19.01 14.69
N SER A 28 18.34 19.36 13.49
CA SER A 28 17.69 19.06 12.21
C SER A 28 17.73 17.57 11.86
N LEU A 29 18.82 16.89 12.20
CA LEU A 29 18.99 15.45 12.02
C LEU A 29 18.10 14.69 13.00
N ASP A 30 18.08 15.08 14.27
CA ASP A 30 17.22 14.45 15.29
C ASP A 30 15.74 14.58 14.95
N SER A 31 15.30 15.75 14.44
CA SER A 31 13.92 15.92 14.00
C SER A 31 13.58 15.02 12.81
N LYS A 32 14.49 14.91 11.85
CA LYS A 32 14.29 14.07 10.65
C LYS A 32 14.26 12.58 11.00
N ILE A 33 15.18 12.12 11.85
CA ILE A 33 15.21 10.74 12.35
C ILE A 33 13.91 10.40 13.10
N LYS A 34 13.40 11.31 13.93
CA LYS A 34 12.12 11.12 14.64
C LYS A 34 10.95 11.01 13.67
N GLU A 35 10.91 11.86 12.66
CA GLU A 35 9.88 11.84 11.62
C GLU A 35 9.93 10.54 10.80
N ASP A 36 11.11 10.17 10.31
CA ASP A 36 11.33 8.92 9.56
C ASP A 36 10.94 7.69 10.41
N SER A 37 11.32 7.68 11.69
CA SER A 37 10.98 6.56 12.60
C SER A 37 9.48 6.43 12.85
N LYS A 38 8.77 7.55 12.93
CA LYS A 38 7.32 7.58 13.09
C LYS A 38 6.62 7.08 11.83
N GLU A 39 7.08 7.51 10.65
CA GLU A 39 6.54 7.04 9.36
C GLU A 39 6.73 5.52 9.21
N ILE A 40 7.92 5.00 9.56
CA ILE A 40 8.20 3.55 9.54
C ILE A 40 7.26 2.79 10.49
N PHE A 41 7.07 3.29 11.71
CA PHE A 41 6.20 2.66 12.69
C PHE A 41 4.72 2.64 12.26
N GLU A 42 4.20 3.75 11.75
CA GLU A 42 2.83 3.83 11.25
C GLU A 42 2.60 2.90 10.05
N LYS A 43 3.61 2.77 9.19
CA LYS A 43 3.58 1.89 8.02
C LYS A 43 3.62 0.41 8.41
N GLU A 44 4.46 0.01 9.35
CA GLU A 44 4.50 -1.37 9.86
C GLU A 44 3.19 -1.76 10.54
N ASN A 45 2.60 -0.87 11.35
CA ASN A 45 1.28 -1.11 11.93
C ASN A 45 0.21 -1.28 10.84
N SER A 46 0.24 -0.45 9.81
CA SER A 46 -0.70 -0.56 8.69
C SER A 46 -0.55 -1.88 7.92
N ILE A 47 0.67 -2.41 7.80
CA ILE A 47 0.93 -3.71 7.18
C ILE A 47 0.41 -4.86 8.07
N SER A 48 0.61 -4.78 9.38
CA SER A 48 0.05 -5.74 10.33
C SER A 48 -1.48 -5.76 10.32
N ASP A 49 -2.12 -4.59 10.19
CA ASP A 49 -3.58 -4.48 10.07
C ASP A 49 -4.09 -5.14 8.79
N VAL A 50 -3.37 -4.97 7.66
CA VAL A 50 -3.68 -5.65 6.40
C VAL A 50 -3.60 -7.16 6.60
N GLU A 51 -2.51 -7.68 7.19
CA GLU A 51 -2.35 -9.11 7.49
C GLU A 51 -3.51 -9.67 8.33
N SER A 52 -3.87 -8.97 9.41
CA SER A 52 -4.99 -9.35 10.29
C SER A 52 -6.34 -9.36 9.55
N THR A 53 -6.57 -8.35 8.70
CA THR A 53 -7.79 -8.26 7.89
C THR A 53 -7.86 -9.42 6.91
N ILE A 54 -6.77 -9.74 6.21
CA ILE A 54 -6.73 -10.86 5.26
C ILE A 54 -6.95 -12.20 5.96
N LYS A 55 -6.36 -12.39 7.15
CA LYS A 55 -6.64 -13.57 7.97
C LYS A 55 -8.13 -13.70 8.29
N THR A 56 -8.75 -12.61 8.75
CA THR A 56 -10.19 -12.58 9.07
C THR A 56 -11.07 -12.82 7.84
N MET A 57 -10.68 -12.33 6.66
CA MET A 57 -11.38 -12.61 5.41
C MET A 57 -11.32 -14.10 5.07
N ASN A 58 -10.13 -14.72 5.18
CA ASN A 58 -9.95 -16.14 4.87
C ASN A 58 -10.66 -17.07 5.85
N GLU A 59 -10.89 -16.66 7.09
CA GLU A 59 -11.74 -17.41 8.03
C GLU A 59 -13.20 -17.54 7.55
N LYS A 60 -13.62 -16.66 6.64
CA LYS A 60 -14.96 -16.66 6.03
C LYS A 60 -14.98 -17.22 4.62
N THR A 61 -13.82 -17.49 4.01
CA THR A 61 -13.78 -18.08 2.67
C THR A 61 -14.06 -19.58 2.70
N PRO A 62 -14.73 -20.13 1.67
CA PRO A 62 -15.18 -19.42 0.47
C PRO A 62 -16.45 -18.59 0.69
N ILE A 63 -16.55 -17.41 0.05
CA ILE A 63 -17.68 -16.48 0.16
C ILE A 63 -18.39 -16.37 -1.19
N ASP A 64 -19.67 -16.71 -1.26
CA ASP A 64 -20.51 -16.40 -2.42
C ASP A 64 -20.71 -14.88 -2.52
N THR A 65 -20.33 -14.28 -3.64
CA THR A 65 -20.43 -12.83 -3.87
C THR A 65 -21.74 -12.41 -4.51
N GLY A 66 -22.64 -13.37 -4.79
CA GLY A 66 -23.79 -13.19 -5.66
C GLY A 66 -23.36 -13.16 -7.14
N GLY A 67 -24.33 -13.41 -8.02
CA GLY A 67 -24.10 -13.36 -9.47
C GLY A 67 -23.27 -14.53 -10.04
N GLY A 68 -23.26 -15.67 -9.36
CA GLY A 68 -22.59 -16.89 -9.86
C GLY A 68 -21.08 -16.91 -9.65
N MET A 69 -20.55 -16.13 -8.70
CA MET A 69 -19.13 -16.09 -8.37
C MET A 69 -18.87 -16.32 -6.88
N GLN A 70 -17.71 -16.87 -6.59
CA GLN A 70 -17.25 -17.15 -5.23
C GLN A 70 -15.84 -16.60 -5.04
N LEU A 71 -15.61 -15.90 -3.93
CA LEU A 71 -14.28 -15.57 -3.45
C LEU A 71 -13.71 -16.77 -2.68
N ASN A 72 -12.72 -17.45 -3.25
CA ASN A 72 -12.15 -18.66 -2.67
C ASN A 72 -11.08 -18.37 -1.63
N LYS A 73 -10.26 -17.33 -1.85
CA LYS A 73 -9.12 -17.02 -0.99
C LYS A 73 -8.62 -15.60 -1.24
N VAL A 74 -8.13 -14.96 -0.18
CA VAL A 74 -7.36 -13.72 -0.26
C VAL A 74 -5.93 -13.96 0.21
N GLU A 75 -4.93 -13.46 -0.52
CA GLU A 75 -3.52 -13.58 -0.17
C GLU A 75 -2.89 -12.21 0.00
N PHE A 76 -1.87 -12.12 0.86
CA PHE A 76 -1.08 -10.91 0.99
C PHE A 76 0.41 -11.22 0.79
N LEU A 77 0.96 -10.71 -0.31
CA LEU A 77 2.38 -10.79 -0.63
C LEU A 77 3.07 -9.57 -0.02
N LYS A 78 3.46 -9.65 1.26
CA LYS A 78 4.06 -8.54 2.02
C LYS A 78 5.26 -7.88 1.31
N ASN A 79 6.10 -8.68 0.67
CA ASN A 79 7.29 -8.21 -0.06
C ASN A 79 6.93 -7.33 -1.28
N LYS A 80 5.83 -7.64 -1.96
CA LYS A 80 5.31 -6.86 -3.11
C LYS A 80 4.26 -5.84 -2.69
N LYS A 81 3.75 -5.94 -1.46
CA LYS A 81 2.59 -5.24 -0.95
C LYS A 81 1.36 -5.46 -1.83
N GLU A 82 1.15 -6.69 -2.25
CA GLU A 82 0.02 -7.05 -3.12
C GLU A 82 -1.00 -7.85 -2.32
N VAL A 83 -2.26 -7.41 -2.34
CA VAL A 83 -3.40 -8.17 -1.84
C VAL A 83 -4.06 -8.84 -3.04
N ILE A 84 -4.10 -10.17 -3.07
CA ILE A 84 -4.60 -10.96 -4.19
C ILE A 84 -5.94 -11.59 -3.82
N TYR A 85 -7.00 -11.23 -4.52
CA TYR A 85 -8.31 -11.87 -4.39
C TYR A 85 -8.49 -12.91 -5.49
N ASN A 86 -8.75 -14.16 -5.09
CA ASN A 86 -8.93 -15.29 -6.00
C ASN A 86 -10.41 -15.65 -6.08
N TYR A 87 -11.04 -15.29 -7.19
CA TYR A 87 -12.42 -15.56 -7.50
C TYR A 87 -12.57 -16.75 -8.44
N GLN A 88 -13.75 -17.36 -8.40
CA GLN A 88 -14.14 -18.44 -9.29
C GLN A 88 -15.61 -18.31 -9.71
N THR A 89 -15.92 -18.52 -11.00
CA THR A 89 -17.32 -18.67 -11.45
C THR A 89 -17.87 -20.04 -11.05
N LEU A 90 -19.15 -20.11 -10.72
CA LEU A 90 -19.79 -21.34 -10.24
C LEU A 90 -20.35 -22.19 -11.40
N ASP A 91 -20.67 -21.57 -12.53
CA ASP A 91 -21.45 -22.17 -13.61
C ASP A 91 -20.76 -22.10 -14.99
N LYS A 92 -19.99 -21.04 -15.24
CA LYS A 92 -19.35 -20.78 -16.54
C LYS A 92 -17.97 -21.42 -16.68
N SER A 93 -17.69 -21.99 -17.86
CA SER A 93 -16.35 -22.35 -18.35
C SER A 93 -15.72 -21.17 -19.10
N ILE A 94 -14.39 -21.13 -19.21
CA ILE A 94 -13.73 -20.17 -20.11
C ILE A 94 -14.16 -20.35 -21.58
N ASP A 95 -14.44 -21.59 -21.98
CA ASP A 95 -14.89 -21.94 -23.34
C ASP A 95 -16.27 -21.35 -23.70
N ASP A 96 -17.03 -20.92 -22.68
CA ASP A 96 -18.35 -20.30 -22.85
C ASP A 96 -18.26 -18.78 -23.07
N LEU A 97 -17.06 -18.19 -23.05
CA LEU A 97 -16.83 -16.75 -23.10
C LEU A 97 -16.00 -16.34 -24.33
N THR A 98 -16.42 -15.28 -24.99
CA THR A 98 -15.64 -14.63 -26.05
C THR A 98 -14.62 -13.64 -25.47
N GLU A 99 -13.57 -13.33 -26.23
CA GLU A 99 -12.57 -12.32 -25.84
C GLU A 99 -13.20 -10.93 -25.60
N GLU A 100 -14.22 -10.57 -26.38
CA GLU A 100 -14.94 -9.30 -26.26
C GLU A 100 -15.73 -9.22 -24.94
N GLU A 101 -16.39 -10.32 -24.54
CA GLU A 101 -17.08 -10.42 -23.26
C GLU A 101 -16.10 -10.33 -22.09
N ILE A 102 -14.96 -11.05 -22.17
CA ILE A 102 -13.92 -11.02 -21.13
C ILE A 102 -13.37 -9.59 -20.98
N SER A 103 -13.08 -8.90 -22.09
CA SER A 103 -12.55 -7.54 -22.10
C SER A 103 -13.54 -6.53 -21.52
N SER A 104 -14.81 -6.62 -21.93
CA SER A 104 -15.89 -5.77 -21.43
C SER A 104 -16.10 -5.96 -19.93
N TYR A 105 -16.18 -7.22 -19.49
CA TYR A 105 -16.33 -7.57 -18.09
C TYR A 105 -15.14 -7.12 -17.24
N LYS A 106 -13.90 -7.29 -17.72
CA LYS A 106 -12.69 -6.78 -17.06
C LYS A 106 -12.75 -5.27 -16.81
N THR A 107 -13.17 -4.52 -17.83
CA THR A 107 -13.25 -3.06 -17.77
C THR A 107 -14.31 -2.60 -16.77
N GLU A 108 -15.51 -3.18 -16.85
CA GLU A 108 -16.61 -2.87 -15.93
C GLU A 108 -16.25 -3.24 -14.49
N TRP A 109 -15.73 -4.44 -14.27
CA TRP A 109 -15.39 -4.92 -12.95
C TRP A 109 -14.27 -4.09 -12.32
N LYS A 110 -13.19 -3.79 -13.06
CA LYS A 110 -12.12 -2.90 -12.57
C LYS A 110 -12.68 -1.52 -12.18
N GLY A 111 -13.57 -0.95 -13.00
CA GLY A 111 -14.20 0.34 -12.70
C GLY A 111 -15.05 0.31 -11.42
N ASN A 112 -15.83 -0.75 -11.22
CA ASN A 112 -16.67 -0.92 -10.03
C ASN A 112 -15.84 -1.16 -8.76
N VAL A 113 -14.80 -1.99 -8.84
CA VAL A 113 -13.86 -2.20 -7.73
C VAL A 113 -13.17 -0.90 -7.35
N LEU A 114 -12.69 -0.13 -8.33
CA LEU A 114 -12.03 1.14 -8.05
C LEU A 114 -12.95 2.15 -7.35
N LYS A 115 -14.22 2.22 -7.74
CA LYS A 115 -15.23 3.02 -7.04
C LYS A 115 -15.42 2.54 -5.60
N THR A 116 -15.53 1.23 -5.38
CA THR A 116 -15.68 0.64 -4.04
C THR A 116 -14.49 0.95 -3.15
N ILE A 117 -13.26 0.81 -3.65
CA ILE A 117 -12.04 1.12 -2.89
C ILE A 117 -12.05 2.59 -2.45
N ASN A 118 -12.29 3.52 -3.38
CA ASN A 118 -12.27 4.97 -3.09
C ASN A 118 -13.36 5.42 -2.12
N ASN A 119 -14.50 4.71 -2.10
CA ASN A 119 -15.65 5.08 -1.26
C ASN A 119 -15.70 4.31 0.06
N ASN A 120 -14.77 3.38 0.33
CA ASN A 120 -14.79 2.56 1.54
C ASN A 120 -14.02 3.24 2.68
N PRO A 121 -14.70 3.75 3.73
CA PRO A 121 -14.04 4.41 4.85
C PRO A 121 -13.12 3.48 5.66
N ASN A 122 -13.26 2.17 5.50
CA ASN A 122 -12.47 1.16 6.23
C ASN A 122 -11.19 0.74 5.49
N ASN A 123 -10.82 1.41 4.38
CA ASN A 123 -9.63 1.06 3.59
C ASN A 123 -8.32 1.70 4.10
N VAL A 124 -8.36 2.47 5.19
CA VAL A 124 -7.26 3.36 5.63
C VAL A 124 -5.93 2.62 5.79
N SER A 125 -5.93 1.44 6.41
CA SER A 125 -4.69 0.66 6.59
C SER A 125 -4.11 0.17 5.26
N PHE A 126 -4.95 -0.15 4.27
CA PHE A 126 -4.52 -0.52 2.92
C PHE A 126 -3.91 0.68 2.17
N VAL A 127 -4.51 1.86 2.28
CA VAL A 127 -3.98 3.11 1.71
C VAL A 127 -2.62 3.45 2.33
N LYS A 128 -2.52 3.47 3.66
CA LYS A 128 -1.26 3.77 4.37
C LYS A 128 -0.14 2.77 4.07
N ALA A 129 -0.49 1.49 3.96
CA ALA A 129 0.45 0.44 3.58
C ALA A 129 0.97 0.57 2.13
N LYS A 130 0.26 1.36 1.29
CA LYS A 130 0.50 1.50 -0.16
C LYS A 130 0.45 0.15 -0.87
N VAL A 131 -0.60 -0.62 -0.58
CA VAL A 131 -0.78 -1.92 -1.24
C VAL A 131 -1.30 -1.77 -2.66
N SER A 132 -1.07 -2.76 -3.51
CA SER A 132 -1.81 -2.88 -4.76
C SER A 132 -2.79 -4.04 -4.65
N PHE A 133 -3.94 -3.92 -5.29
CA PHE A 133 -4.97 -4.96 -5.28
C PHE A 133 -4.93 -5.73 -6.59
N VAL A 134 -4.82 -7.05 -6.51
CA VAL A 134 -4.81 -7.97 -7.65
C VAL A 134 -6.07 -8.81 -7.59
N TYR A 135 -6.82 -8.85 -8.68
CA TYR A 135 -8.05 -9.62 -8.81
C TYR A 135 -7.82 -10.68 -9.87
N LYS A 136 -8.04 -11.94 -9.51
CA LYS A 136 -7.94 -13.09 -10.41
C LYS A 136 -9.28 -13.79 -10.45
N LEU A 137 -9.78 -14.09 -11.64
CA LEU A 137 -11.00 -14.86 -11.83
C LEU A 137 -10.67 -16.13 -12.60
N GLY A 138 -10.96 -17.27 -11.99
CA GLY A 138 -10.99 -18.57 -12.65
C GLY A 138 -12.41 -18.98 -13.06
N ASP A 139 -12.51 -19.89 -14.01
CA ASP A 139 -13.75 -20.56 -14.38
C ASP A 139 -14.12 -21.64 -13.34
N LYS A 140 -15.24 -22.34 -13.52
CA LYS A 140 -15.68 -23.43 -12.61
C LYS A 140 -14.67 -24.56 -12.41
N ASN A 141 -13.69 -24.70 -13.29
CA ASN A 141 -12.61 -25.69 -13.23
C ASN A 141 -11.31 -25.11 -12.65
N GLY A 142 -11.26 -23.81 -12.37
CA GLY A 142 -10.09 -23.09 -11.88
C GLY A 142 -9.15 -22.58 -12.97
N VAL A 143 -9.56 -22.65 -14.25
CA VAL A 143 -8.79 -22.11 -15.37
C VAL A 143 -8.92 -20.59 -15.38
N SER A 144 -7.81 -19.88 -15.46
CA SER A 144 -7.78 -18.41 -15.43
C SER A 144 -8.58 -17.82 -16.60
N ILE A 145 -9.66 -17.09 -16.29
CA ILE A 145 -10.42 -16.29 -17.26
C ILE A 145 -9.76 -14.93 -17.46
N LEU A 146 -9.50 -14.23 -16.36
CA LEU A 146 -8.88 -12.90 -16.41
C LEU A 146 -8.22 -12.53 -15.09
N ASP A 147 -7.33 -11.55 -15.18
CA ASP A 147 -6.78 -10.84 -14.04
C ASP A 147 -6.64 -9.35 -14.32
N PHE A 148 -6.68 -8.54 -13.26
CA PHE A 148 -6.25 -7.15 -13.31
C PHE A 148 -5.67 -6.69 -11.98
N LYS A 149 -4.91 -5.60 -12.07
CA LYS A 149 -4.30 -4.92 -10.94
C LYS A 149 -4.84 -3.49 -10.82
N ILE A 150 -5.04 -3.07 -9.59
CA ILE A 150 -5.26 -1.68 -9.17
C ILE A 150 -4.04 -1.28 -8.34
N GLU A 151 -3.22 -0.40 -8.89
CA GLU A 151 -2.05 0.15 -8.22
C GLU A 151 -2.46 1.14 -7.14
N HIS A 152 -1.63 1.27 -6.10
CA HIS A 152 -1.87 2.22 -5.00
C HIS A 152 -2.03 3.69 -5.47
N SER A 153 -1.54 4.02 -6.67
CA SER A 153 -1.69 5.35 -7.27
C SER A 153 -3.03 5.59 -7.95
N GLU A 154 -3.82 4.53 -8.18
CA GLU A 154 -5.12 4.62 -8.85
C GLU A 154 -6.25 4.98 -7.86
N TYR A 155 -6.04 4.84 -6.55
CA TYR A 155 -7.04 5.09 -5.51
C TYR A 155 -6.53 6.00 -4.39
N LYS A 156 -7.46 6.52 -3.59
CA LYS A 156 -7.21 7.50 -2.51
C LYS A 156 -7.65 6.99 -1.15
#